data_AF-A0A9D7S505-F1
#
_entry.id   AF-A0A9D7S505-F1
#
_cell.length_a   1.000
_cell.length_b   1.000
_cell.length_c   1.000
_cell.angle_alpha   90.00
_cell.angle_beta   90.00
_cell.angle_gamma   90.00
#
_symmetry.space_group_name_H-M   'P 1'
#
loop_
_entity.id
_entity.type
_entity.pdbx_description
1 polymer ?
#
loop_
_entity_poly.entity_id
_entity_poly.type
_entity_poly.pdbx_seq_one_letter_code
_entity_poly.pdbx_strand_id
1 'polypeptide(L)'
;MWQITNRSDEAVYVLRWETPLDGLSRSIFEVSYKGQPVRYMDKIVHWGHPQADDFVKIAPGQTLSAEVNLAASYEMTNAGDYTIGFDGQLTCHDGGQREDRPSRGPGRVQADADAIQLEFRSVVRRRTTRAGAPTGPMDYTKAAAYSNCSTSRKTALASAHTQAKTYATNSLNYMNSGSTSARYTTWFGSWHVVALRLGEEPLQQDQRGAE
;
A
#
# COMPACT_ATOMS: atom_id res chain seq x y z
N MET A 1 11.60 -5.78 17.41
CA MET A 1 12.12 -7.15 17.19
C MET A 1 11.01 -8.11 17.57
N TRP A 2 10.68 -9.08 16.72
CA TRP A 2 9.73 -10.15 17.04
C TRP A 2 10.49 -11.40 17.46
N GLN A 3 9.94 -12.16 18.41
CA GLN A 3 10.53 -13.40 18.92
C GLN A 3 9.44 -14.46 19.15
N ILE A 4 9.80 -15.73 18.92
CA ILE A 4 9.00 -16.89 19.29
C ILE A 4 9.90 -17.90 19.99
N THR A 5 9.45 -18.45 21.11
CA THR A 5 10.22 -19.43 21.89
C THR A 5 9.42 -20.71 22.04
N ASN A 6 10.03 -21.83 21.67
CA ASN A 6 9.46 -23.14 21.99
C ASN A 6 9.72 -23.45 23.47
N ARG A 7 8.66 -23.40 24.30
CA ARG A 7 8.72 -23.72 25.74
C ARG A 7 8.48 -25.20 26.06
N SER A 8 8.28 -26.05 25.05
CA SER A 8 8.11 -27.48 25.22
C SER A 8 9.44 -28.24 25.21
N ASP A 9 9.39 -29.51 25.59
CA ASP A 9 10.49 -30.46 25.59
C ASP A 9 10.64 -31.22 24.25
N GLU A 10 9.71 -31.04 23.32
CA GLU A 10 9.72 -31.64 21.98
C GLU A 10 9.91 -30.58 20.89
N ALA A 11 10.38 -30.99 19.71
CA ALA A 11 10.49 -30.08 18.58
C ALA A 11 9.08 -29.70 18.08
N VAL A 12 8.87 -28.42 17.78
CA VAL A 12 7.61 -27.91 17.22
C VAL A 12 7.86 -27.35 15.84
N TYR A 13 6.98 -27.66 14.90
CA TYR A 13 7.01 -27.12 13.56
C TYR A 13 5.92 -26.07 13.41
N VAL A 14 6.28 -24.85 13.02
CA VAL A 14 5.37 -23.71 12.90
C VAL A 14 5.26 -23.28 11.45
N LEU A 15 4.06 -22.96 10.99
CA LEU A 15 3.82 -22.55 9.61
C LEU A 15 4.46 -21.19 9.31
N ARG A 16 5.37 -21.14 8.33
CA ARG A 16 6.26 -19.98 8.09
C ARG A 16 5.49 -18.70 7.79
N TRP A 17 4.47 -18.76 6.94
CA TRP A 17 3.71 -17.58 6.51
C TRP A 17 2.75 -17.01 7.59
N GLU A 18 2.68 -17.63 8.77
CA GLU A 18 2.02 -17.07 9.95
C GLU A 18 3.02 -16.38 10.88
N THR A 19 4.29 -16.33 10.48
CA THR A 19 5.38 -15.66 11.19
C THR A 19 6.03 -14.59 10.30
N PRO A 20 6.74 -13.61 10.89
CA PRO A 20 7.49 -12.64 10.12
C PRO A 20 8.88 -13.12 9.67
N LEU A 21 9.22 -14.41 9.84
CA LEU A 21 10.58 -14.93 9.57
C LEU A 21 11.03 -14.73 8.12
N ASP A 22 10.10 -14.77 7.17
CA ASP A 22 10.34 -14.51 5.74
C ASP A 22 9.80 -13.13 5.29
N GLY A 23 9.62 -12.22 6.26
CA GLY A 23 8.89 -10.98 6.08
C GLY A 23 7.37 -11.19 6.09
N LEU A 24 6.62 -10.11 5.86
CA LEU A 24 5.16 -10.14 5.91
C LEU A 24 4.60 -10.61 4.56
N SER A 25 3.77 -11.65 4.62
CA SER A 25 3.00 -12.19 3.50
C SER A 25 1.48 -12.01 3.70
N ARG A 26 1.08 -11.57 4.89
CA ARG A 26 -0.27 -11.21 5.31
C ARG A 26 -0.20 -10.27 6.50
N SER A 27 -1.34 -9.72 6.91
CA SER A 27 -1.45 -9.00 8.19
C SER A 27 -1.47 -9.99 9.34
N ILE A 28 -0.34 -10.12 10.05
CA ILE A 28 -0.22 -10.93 11.29
C ILE A 28 -0.14 -10.06 12.56
N PHE A 29 0.00 -8.74 12.39
CA PHE A 29 -0.02 -7.77 13.48
C PHE A 29 -1.31 -6.96 13.44
N GLU A 30 -1.84 -6.70 14.63
CA GLU A 30 -2.91 -5.74 14.86
C GLU A 30 -2.27 -4.41 15.26
N VAL A 31 -2.25 -3.46 14.32
CA VAL A 31 -1.66 -2.15 14.56
C VAL A 31 -2.80 -1.15 14.75
N SER A 32 -2.75 -0.35 15.82
CA SER A 32 -3.71 0.71 16.06
C SER A 32 -3.03 2.05 16.38
N TYR A 33 -3.67 3.14 15.95
CA TYR A 33 -3.28 4.51 16.25
C TYR A 33 -4.45 5.21 16.92
N LYS A 34 -4.27 5.67 18.17
CA LYS A 34 -5.36 6.26 18.97
C LYS A 34 -6.60 5.36 19.04
N GLY A 35 -6.38 4.05 19.16
CA GLY A 35 -7.44 3.03 19.21
C GLY A 35 -8.11 2.73 17.86
N GLN A 36 -7.72 3.38 16.77
CA GLN A 36 -8.24 3.08 15.44
C GLN A 36 -7.31 2.11 14.70
N PRO A 37 -7.82 1.07 14.02
CA PRO A 37 -7.00 0.12 13.29
C PRO A 37 -6.26 0.83 12.15
N VAL A 38 -4.98 0.49 11.99
CA VAL A 38 -4.11 0.99 10.95
C VAL A 38 -4.09 -0.01 9.80
N ARG A 39 -4.31 0.49 8.58
CA ARG A 39 -4.45 -0.36 7.41
C ARG A 39 -3.12 -1.01 7.02
N TYR A 40 -3.15 -2.29 6.70
CA TYR A 40 -2.04 -3.02 6.10
C TYR A 40 -1.87 -2.66 4.61
N MET A 41 -0.63 -2.37 4.19
CA MET A 41 -0.26 -1.82 2.89
C MET A 41 0.60 -2.75 2.03
N ASP A 42 1.08 -3.86 2.59
CA ASP A 42 1.96 -4.80 1.88
C ASP A 42 1.16 -5.97 1.27
N LYS A 43 1.86 -6.91 0.64
CA LYS A 43 1.28 -8.04 -0.08
C LYS A 43 0.41 -8.93 0.81
N ILE A 44 -0.69 -9.41 0.24
CA ILE A 44 -1.48 -10.52 0.79
C ILE A 44 -1.30 -11.70 -0.16
N VAL A 45 -0.69 -12.78 0.33
CA VAL A 45 -0.42 -13.98 -0.45
C VAL A 45 -1.40 -15.08 -0.05
N HIS A 46 -2.09 -15.64 -1.04
CA HIS A 46 -2.93 -16.81 -0.86
C HIS A 46 -2.14 -18.06 -1.23
N TRP A 47 -2.11 -19.01 -0.31
CA TRP A 47 -1.38 -20.27 -0.49
C TRP A 47 -2.33 -21.44 -0.63
N GLY A 48 -1.82 -22.54 -1.20
CA GLY A 48 -2.51 -23.82 -1.20
C GLY A 48 -2.52 -24.47 0.19
N HIS A 49 -2.83 -25.77 0.24
CA HIS A 49 -2.70 -26.52 1.47
C HIS A 49 -1.23 -26.55 1.93
N PRO A 50 -0.94 -26.33 3.23
CA PRO A 50 0.43 -26.39 3.75
C PRO A 50 1.10 -27.73 3.44
N GLN A 51 2.34 -27.69 2.98
CA GLN A 51 3.22 -28.85 2.80
C GLN A 51 4.29 -28.89 3.89
N ALA A 52 5.01 -30.00 4.02
CA ALA A 52 6.04 -30.16 5.04
C ALA A 52 7.12 -29.06 4.99
N ASP A 53 7.50 -28.62 3.79
CA ASP A 53 8.52 -27.59 3.57
C ASP A 53 8.06 -26.16 3.91
N ASP A 54 6.76 -25.95 4.14
CA ASP A 54 6.19 -24.66 4.55
C ASP A 54 6.35 -24.43 6.07
N PHE A 55 6.78 -25.44 6.82
CA PHE A 55 6.96 -25.32 8.26
C PHE A 55 8.43 -25.08 8.63
N VAL A 56 8.63 -24.23 9.64
CA VAL A 56 9.93 -24.02 10.28
C VAL A 56 9.99 -24.83 11.57
N LYS A 57 11.10 -25.56 11.75
CA LYS A 57 11.38 -26.30 12.98
C LYS A 57 11.90 -25.35 14.07
N ILE A 58 11.36 -25.49 15.28
CA ILE A 58 11.83 -24.85 16.49
C ILE A 58 12.15 -25.96 17.51
N ALA A 59 13.44 -26.16 17.77
CA ALA A 59 13.90 -27.15 18.73
C ALA A 59 13.44 -26.82 20.17
N PRO A 60 13.44 -27.80 21.10
CA PRO A 60 13.11 -27.55 22.50
C PRO A 60 13.94 -26.41 23.08
N GLY A 61 13.28 -25.44 23.72
CA GLY A 61 13.94 -24.25 24.30
C GLY A 61 14.49 -23.25 23.27
N GLN A 62 14.39 -23.51 21.96
CA GLN A 62 14.91 -22.61 20.94
C GLN A 62 14.03 -21.38 20.78
N THR A 63 14.67 -20.23 20.60
CA THR A 63 14.04 -18.97 20.21
C THR A 63 14.41 -18.62 18.77
N LEU A 64 13.40 -18.32 17.96
CA LEU A 64 13.59 -17.67 16.65
C LEU A 64 13.22 -16.19 16.76
N SER A 65 13.84 -15.36 15.92
CA SER A 65 13.62 -13.92 15.92
C SER A 65 13.63 -13.34 14.53
N ALA A 66 12.90 -12.25 14.33
CA ALA A 66 12.86 -11.51 13.08
C ALA A 66 12.72 -10.00 13.31
N GLU A 67 13.45 -9.23 12.50
CA GLU A 67 13.23 -7.78 12.43
C GLU A 67 12.06 -7.48 11.50
N VAL A 68 11.11 -6.68 11.98
CA VAL A 68 9.91 -6.30 11.24
C VAL A 68 9.88 -4.80 11.06
N ASN A 69 9.87 -4.35 9.80
CA ASN A 69 9.65 -2.95 9.48
C ASN A 69 8.14 -2.68 9.31
N LEU A 70 7.49 -2.31 10.43
CA LEU A 70 6.06 -2.02 10.46
C LEU A 70 5.70 -0.79 9.61
N ALA A 71 6.54 0.25 9.61
CA ALA A 71 6.29 1.47 8.83
C ALA A 71 6.37 1.26 7.31
N ALA A 72 7.03 0.18 6.86
CA ALA A 72 7.00 -0.23 5.46
C ALA A 72 5.74 -1.02 5.07
N SER A 73 5.06 -1.61 6.07
CA SER A 73 3.98 -2.59 5.85
C SER A 73 2.61 -2.10 6.27
N TYR A 74 2.53 -1.07 7.12
CA TYR A 74 1.30 -0.47 7.63
C TYR A 74 1.29 1.03 7.33
N GLU A 75 0.10 1.61 7.23
CA GLU A 75 -0.11 3.04 6.97
C GLU A 75 0.24 3.92 8.20
N MET A 76 1.51 3.91 8.60
CA MET A 76 2.04 4.66 9.74
C MET A 76 2.48 6.08 9.31
N THR A 77 1.52 6.94 8.97
CA THR A 77 1.80 8.29 8.44
C THR A 77 1.81 9.38 9.51
N ASN A 78 1.24 9.14 10.68
CA ASN A 78 1.10 10.14 11.73
C ASN A 78 2.14 9.95 12.83
N ALA A 79 2.63 11.04 13.41
CA ALA A 79 3.41 10.94 14.64
C ALA A 79 2.54 10.53 15.82
N GLY A 80 3.14 9.82 16.76
CA GLY A 80 2.57 9.49 18.07
C GLY A 80 2.60 8.00 18.35
N ASP A 81 1.83 7.61 19.36
CA ASP A 81 1.86 6.26 19.90
C ASP A 81 0.98 5.31 19.07
N TYR A 82 1.60 4.19 18.70
CA TYR A 82 0.95 3.06 18.05
C TYR A 82 0.97 1.87 18.99
N THR A 83 -0.17 1.20 19.15
CA THR A 83 -0.25 -0.09 19.83
C THR A 83 -0.12 -1.19 18.80
N ILE A 84 0.75 -2.16 19.04
CA ILE A 84 0.97 -3.32 18.17
C ILE A 84 0.71 -4.60 18.95
N GLY A 85 -0.33 -5.32 18.54
CA GLY A 85 -0.62 -6.68 18.97
C GLY A 85 -0.19 -7.70 17.91
N PHE A 86 0.01 -8.94 18.33
CA PHE A 86 0.21 -10.07 17.44
C PHE A 86 -1.05 -10.94 17.48
N ASP A 87 -1.64 -11.25 16.32
CA ASP A 87 -2.86 -12.09 16.21
C ASP A 87 -2.64 -13.46 16.86
N GLY A 88 -1.41 -13.97 16.83
CA GLY A 88 -1.00 -15.14 17.61
C GLY A 88 -1.55 -16.47 17.12
N GLN A 89 -2.44 -16.51 16.12
CA GLN A 89 -2.92 -17.77 15.56
C GLN A 89 -1.84 -18.44 14.70
N LEU A 90 -1.26 -19.50 15.26
CA LEU A 90 -0.24 -20.31 14.63
C LEU A 90 -0.72 -21.73 14.40
N THR A 91 -0.46 -22.24 13.21
CA THR A 91 -0.64 -23.63 12.82
C THR A 91 0.68 -24.34 13.10
N CYS A 92 0.62 -25.37 13.94
CA CYS A 92 1.78 -26.14 14.34
C CYS A 92 1.50 -27.63 14.38
N HIS A 93 2.56 -28.43 14.25
CA HIS A 93 2.52 -29.86 14.53
C HIS A 93 3.70 -30.25 15.41
N ASP A 94 3.50 -31.29 16.22
CA ASP A 94 4.53 -31.87 17.07
C ASP A 94 5.51 -32.69 16.23
N GLY A 95 6.79 -32.54 16.53
CA GLY A 95 7.85 -33.34 15.92
C GLY A 95 8.07 -34.70 16.58
N GLY A 96 7.33 -34.98 17.66
CA GLY A 96 7.39 -36.25 18.37
C GLY A 96 6.74 -37.37 17.55
N GLN A 97 7.51 -38.02 16.68
CA GLN A 97 7.19 -39.39 16.28
C GLN A 97 7.40 -40.29 17.50
N ARG A 98 6.39 -40.40 18.36
CA ARG A 98 6.27 -41.58 19.23
C ARG A 98 5.58 -42.64 18.38
N GLU A 99 6.22 -43.79 18.16
CA GLU A 99 5.64 -44.92 17.42
C GLU A 99 4.27 -45.35 17.99
N ASP A 100 3.99 -45.02 19.26
CA ASP A 100 2.74 -45.28 19.97
C ASP A 100 1.63 -44.21 19.82
N ARG A 101 1.83 -43.14 19.04
CA ARG A 101 0.79 -42.12 18.82
C ARG A 101 0.57 -41.86 17.32
N PRO A 102 -0.68 -41.89 16.83
CA PRO A 102 -0.98 -41.46 15.47
C PRO A 102 -0.52 -40.00 15.31
N SER A 103 0.19 -39.70 14.22
CA SER A 103 0.63 -38.35 13.88
C SER A 103 -0.57 -37.41 13.93
N ARG A 104 -0.56 -36.49 14.90
CA ARG A 104 -1.62 -35.50 15.01
C ARG A 104 -1.44 -34.54 13.83
N GLY A 105 -2.46 -34.42 12.98
CA GLY A 105 -2.46 -33.41 11.94
C GLY A 105 -2.23 -32.01 12.52
N PRO A 106 -1.80 -31.04 11.71
CA PRO A 106 -1.48 -29.70 12.19
C PRO A 106 -2.63 -29.11 13.00
N GLY A 107 -2.34 -28.75 14.25
CA GLY A 107 -3.26 -28.08 15.16
C GLY A 107 -3.07 -26.58 15.13
N ARG A 108 -4.11 -25.83 15.53
CA ARG A 108 -3.99 -24.40 15.81
C ARG A 108 -3.65 -24.18 17.27
N VAL A 109 -2.69 -23.30 17.52
CA VAL A 109 -2.28 -22.83 18.85
C VAL A 109 -2.33 -21.31 18.86
N GLN A 110 -2.82 -20.76 19.95
CA GLN A 110 -2.74 -19.32 20.22
C GLN A 110 -1.39 -19.05 20.89
N ALA A 111 -0.52 -18.31 20.21
CA ALA A 111 0.69 -17.77 20.80
C ALA A 111 0.31 -16.63 21.76
N ASP A 112 0.85 -16.71 22.97
CA ASP A 112 0.77 -15.64 23.95
C ASP A 112 1.78 -14.55 23.57
N ALA A 113 1.28 -13.33 23.37
CA ALA A 113 2.10 -12.20 22.98
C ALA A 113 1.53 -10.91 23.59
N ASP A 114 2.38 -10.20 24.34
CA ASP A 114 2.02 -8.90 24.89
C ASP A 114 1.98 -7.84 23.78
N ALA A 115 0.95 -6.99 23.84
CA ALA A 115 0.88 -5.82 22.99
C ALA A 115 1.97 -4.82 23.40
N ILE A 116 2.66 -4.25 22.42
CA ILE A 116 3.70 -3.25 22.64
C ILE A 116 3.22 -1.85 22.24
N GLN A 117 3.68 -0.84 22.95
CA GLN A 117 3.54 0.56 22.55
C GLN A 117 4.80 1.02 21.84
N LEU A 118 4.63 1.64 20.68
CA LEU A 118 5.70 2.19 19.87
C LEU A 118 5.43 3.67 19.61
N GLU A 119 6.31 4.54 20.11
CA GLU A 119 6.29 5.96 19.74
C GLU A 119 6.86 6.10 18.32
N PHE A 120 6.00 6.38 17.35
CA PHE A 120 6.43 6.70 16.01
C PHE A 120 6.72 8.18 15.89
N ARG A 121 8.02 8.51 15.89
CA ARG A 121 8.48 9.88 15.65
C ARG A 121 8.52 10.11 14.15
N SER A 122 7.40 10.61 13.61
CA SER A 122 7.31 10.87 12.18
C SER A 122 8.37 11.89 11.76
N VAL A 123 9.10 11.63 10.67
CA VAL A 123 9.83 12.66 9.92
C VAL A 123 8.88 13.23 8.85
N VAL A 124 7.70 13.68 9.26
CA VAL A 124 6.76 14.29 8.32
C VAL A 124 7.05 15.78 8.30
N ARG A 125 7.66 16.24 7.18
CA ARG A 125 7.56 17.64 6.77
C ARG A 125 6.09 17.94 6.46
N ARG A 126 5.31 18.21 7.50
CA ARG A 126 3.87 18.51 7.40
C ARG A 126 3.73 19.89 6.77
N ARG A 127 3.39 19.94 5.48
CA ARG A 127 2.82 21.14 4.85
C ARG A 127 1.32 20.92 4.67
N THR A 128 0.59 20.93 5.78
CA THR A 128 -0.88 20.97 5.76
C THR A 128 -1.32 22.41 5.59
N THR A 129 -1.55 22.86 4.36
CA THR A 129 -2.37 24.03 4.09
C THR A 129 -3.77 23.55 3.72
N ARG A 130 -4.75 23.88 4.58
CA ARG A 130 -6.18 23.85 4.26
C ARG A 130 -6.40 24.82 3.11
N ALA A 131 -6.35 24.32 1.87
CA ALA A 131 -6.54 25.15 0.69
C ALA A 131 -8.05 25.39 0.50
N GLY A 132 -8.47 26.63 0.71
CA GLY A 132 -9.61 27.17 -0.04
C GLY A 132 -9.31 27.08 -1.54
N ALA A 133 -10.35 27.11 -2.36
CA ALA A 133 -10.22 27.00 -3.82
C ALA A 133 -9.10 27.94 -4.34
N PRO A 134 -8.06 27.41 -4.99
CA PRO A 134 -6.89 28.21 -5.34
C PRO A 134 -7.20 29.07 -6.56
N THR A 135 -7.25 30.39 -6.35
CA THR A 135 -7.18 31.41 -7.40
C THR A 135 -5.71 31.73 -7.68
N GLY A 136 -5.01 30.82 -8.35
CA GLY A 136 -3.60 31.01 -8.73
C GLY A 136 -2.96 29.75 -9.32
N PRO A 137 -1.77 29.88 -9.97
CA PRO A 137 -1.08 28.74 -10.55
C PRO A 137 -0.77 27.69 -9.47
N MET A 138 -1.42 26.52 -9.57
CA MET A 138 -1.29 25.46 -8.59
C MET A 138 0.07 24.76 -8.67
N ASP A 139 0.81 24.78 -7.57
CA ASP A 139 2.00 23.95 -7.40
C ASP A 139 1.62 22.59 -6.80
N TYR A 140 1.34 21.61 -7.67
CA TYR A 140 0.98 20.25 -7.27
C TYR A 140 2.23 19.46 -6.86
N THR A 141 2.77 19.71 -5.68
CA THR A 141 3.80 18.83 -5.09
C THR A 141 3.13 17.78 -4.20
N LYS A 142 2.48 16.77 -4.81
CA LYS A 142 2.15 15.54 -4.08
C LYS A 142 3.41 14.67 -4.01
N ALA A 143 3.90 14.40 -2.81
CA ALA A 143 5.05 13.51 -2.64
C ALA A 143 4.70 12.09 -3.12
N ALA A 144 5.59 11.48 -3.90
CA ALA A 144 5.44 10.08 -4.29
C ALA A 144 5.60 9.18 -3.05
N ALA A 145 4.64 8.27 -2.86
CA ALA A 145 4.77 7.17 -1.90
C ALA A 145 5.41 5.99 -2.63
N TYR A 146 6.34 5.29 -1.96
CA TYR A 146 7.10 4.19 -2.55
C TYR A 146 6.91 2.93 -1.71
N SER A 147 6.47 1.83 -2.31
CA SER A 147 6.54 0.49 -1.72
C SER A 147 7.73 -0.26 -2.32
N ASN A 148 8.57 -0.87 -1.47
CA ASN A 148 9.71 -1.73 -1.85
C ASN A 148 10.64 -1.18 -2.95
N CYS A 149 10.83 0.14 -3.02
CA CYS A 149 11.79 0.76 -3.94
C CYS A 149 13.17 0.92 -3.28
N SER A 150 14.23 0.53 -4.00
CA SER A 150 15.62 0.86 -3.63
C SER A 150 15.87 2.36 -3.69
N THR A 151 16.92 2.84 -3.03
CA THR A 151 17.34 4.26 -3.07
C THR A 151 17.55 4.76 -4.50
N SER A 152 18.18 3.95 -5.37
CA SER A 152 18.39 4.28 -6.79
C SER A 152 17.08 4.41 -7.57
N ARG A 153 16.09 3.54 -7.33
CA ARG A 153 14.75 3.62 -7.96
C ARG A 153 13.99 4.87 -7.49
N LYS A 154 14.08 5.22 -6.21
CA LYS A 154 13.47 6.44 -5.66
C LYS A 154 14.03 7.69 -6.33
N THR A 155 15.35 7.78 -6.51
CA THR A 155 15.99 8.90 -7.20
C THR A 155 15.55 8.98 -8.66
N ALA A 156 15.51 7.86 -9.38
CA ALA A 156 15.03 7.82 -10.77
C ALA A 156 13.58 8.29 -10.91
N LEU A 157 12.70 7.85 -10.00
CA LEU A 157 11.29 8.28 -9.94
C LEU A 157 11.15 9.78 -9.64
N ALA A 158 11.96 10.33 -8.74
CA ALA A 158 11.95 11.77 -8.44
C ALA A 158 12.37 12.61 -9.67
N SER A 159 13.38 12.15 -10.41
CA SER A 159 13.80 12.78 -11.66
C SER A 159 12.72 12.68 -12.74
N ALA A 160 12.12 11.51 -12.92
CA ALA A 160 11.03 11.28 -13.87
C ALA A 160 9.81 12.15 -13.56
N HIS A 161 9.45 12.30 -12.29
CA HIS A 161 8.32 13.14 -11.86
C HIS A 161 8.54 14.62 -12.21
N THR A 162 9.76 15.13 -12.02
CA THR A 162 10.11 16.51 -12.39
C THR A 162 9.95 16.73 -13.90
N GLN A 163 10.43 15.79 -14.73
CA GLN A 163 10.29 15.87 -16.18
C GLN A 163 8.82 15.77 -16.62
N ALA A 164 8.04 14.87 -16.01
CA ALA A 164 6.61 14.73 -16.27
C ALA A 164 5.86 16.04 -15.97
N LYS A 165 6.20 16.74 -14.88
CA LYS A 165 5.65 18.06 -14.56
C LYS A 165 5.96 19.08 -15.65
N THR A 166 7.19 19.13 -16.15
CA THR A 166 7.56 20.01 -17.26
C THR A 166 6.74 19.73 -18.51
N TYR A 167 6.55 18.46 -18.88
CA TYR A 167 5.71 18.09 -20.03
C TYR A 167 4.24 18.48 -19.83
N ALA A 168 3.69 18.25 -18.63
CA ALA A 168 2.32 18.62 -18.30
C ALA A 168 2.11 20.14 -18.37
N THR A 169 3.02 20.93 -17.80
CA THR A 169 2.97 22.40 -17.87
C THR A 169 3.09 22.90 -19.32
N ASN A 170 3.98 22.32 -20.12
CA ASN A 170 4.11 22.67 -21.53
C ASN A 170 2.85 22.32 -22.32
N SER A 171 2.19 21.22 -22.00
CA SER A 171 0.91 20.83 -22.59
C SER A 171 -0.20 21.83 -22.24
N LEU A 172 -0.29 22.21 -20.96
CA LEU A 172 -1.28 23.20 -20.49
C LEU A 172 -1.07 24.57 -21.16
N ASN A 173 0.17 25.07 -21.20
CA ASN A 173 0.48 26.34 -21.87
C ASN A 173 0.15 26.29 -23.36
N TYR A 174 0.43 25.16 -24.02
CA TYR A 174 0.06 24.94 -25.41
C TYR A 174 -1.47 24.97 -25.61
N MET A 175 -2.24 24.28 -24.76
CA MET A 175 -3.72 24.31 -24.83
C MET A 175 -4.29 25.70 -24.55
N ASN A 176 -3.77 26.42 -23.55
CA ASN A 176 -4.22 27.77 -23.20
C ASN A 176 -3.91 28.81 -24.28
N SER A 177 -2.92 28.56 -25.14
CA SER A 177 -2.63 29.43 -26.29
C SER A 177 -3.67 29.32 -27.42
N GLY A 178 -4.62 28.37 -27.33
CA GLY A 178 -5.61 28.13 -28.38
C GLY A 178 -5.02 27.59 -29.69
N SER A 179 -3.79 27.08 -29.65
CA SER A 179 -3.07 26.62 -30.84
C SER A 179 -3.64 25.30 -31.38
N THR A 180 -4.14 25.32 -32.61
CA THR A 180 -4.61 24.15 -33.37
C THR A 180 -3.52 23.55 -34.26
N SER A 181 -2.24 23.74 -33.90
CA SER A 181 -1.09 23.29 -34.70
C SER A 181 -1.03 21.77 -34.87
N ALA A 182 -0.09 21.29 -35.69
CA ALA A 182 0.17 19.87 -35.93
C ALA A 182 0.30 19.03 -34.64
N ARG A 183 0.78 19.65 -33.55
CA ARG A 183 0.86 19.01 -32.23
C ARG A 183 -0.51 18.65 -31.67
N TYR A 184 -1.54 19.48 -31.87
CA TYR A 184 -2.91 19.17 -31.46
C TYR A 184 -3.51 18.08 -32.36
N THR A 185 -3.43 18.25 -33.67
CA THR A 185 -4.10 17.35 -34.62
C THR A 185 -3.51 15.94 -34.65
N THR A 186 -2.22 15.78 -34.32
CA THR A 186 -1.58 14.46 -34.19
C THR A 186 -2.19 13.61 -33.07
N TRP A 187 -2.51 14.21 -31.92
CA TRP A 187 -2.99 13.49 -30.74
C TRP A 187 -4.50 13.54 -30.54
N PHE A 188 -5.16 14.61 -31.02
CA PHE A 188 -6.58 14.88 -30.76
C PHE A 188 -7.43 15.01 -32.04
N GLY A 189 -6.83 14.97 -33.23
CA GLY A 189 -7.56 15.07 -34.51
C GLY A 189 -8.05 16.49 -34.85
N SER A 190 -9.03 16.59 -35.76
CA SER A 190 -9.57 17.89 -36.21
C SER A 190 -10.25 18.66 -35.08
N TRP A 191 -9.92 19.95 -34.96
CA TRP A 191 -10.51 20.85 -33.98
C TRP A 191 -12.01 21.06 -34.25
N HIS A 192 -12.85 20.87 -33.23
CA HIS A 192 -14.28 21.15 -33.29
C HIS A 192 -14.71 21.86 -32.01
N VAL A 193 -15.31 23.04 -32.14
CA VAL A 193 -15.94 23.73 -31.02
C VAL A 193 -17.42 23.35 -31.05
N VAL A 194 -17.86 22.55 -30.09
CA VAL A 194 -19.29 22.31 -29.88
C VAL A 194 -19.83 23.53 -29.14
N ALA A 195 -20.41 24.47 -29.87
CA ALA A 195 -21.19 25.53 -29.27
C ALA A 195 -22.46 24.89 -28.67
N LEU A 196 -22.49 24.69 -27.35
CA LEU A 196 -23.74 24.44 -26.63
C LEU A 196 -24.57 25.73 -26.72
N ARG A 197 -25.45 25.81 -27.71
CA ARG A 197 -26.53 26.81 -27.70
C ARG A 197 -27.48 26.42 -26.57
N LEU A 198 -27.37 27.09 -25.43
CA LEU A 198 -28.42 27.08 -24.43
C LEU A 198 -29.63 27.81 -25.04
N GLY A 199 -30.61 27.01 -25.47
CA GLY A 199 -32.00 27.39 -25.73
C GLY A 199 -32.23 28.76 -26.37
N GLU A 200 -32.17 28.82 -27.69
CA GLU A 200 -33.02 29.75 -28.43
C GLU A 200 -33.83 28.93 -29.44
N GLU A 201 -35.15 29.04 -29.33
CA GLU A 201 -36.15 28.48 -30.22
C GLU A 201 -35.89 28.87 -31.69
N PRO A 202 -36.27 28.02 -32.66
CA PRO A 202 -35.97 28.24 -34.05
C PRO A 202 -36.84 29.37 -34.62
N LEU A 203 -36.22 30.47 -35.05
CA LEU A 203 -36.87 31.36 -36.01
C LEU A 203 -37.01 30.61 -37.34
N GLN A 204 -38.25 30.22 -37.65
CA GLN A 204 -38.68 29.80 -38.98
C GLN A 204 -38.22 30.82 -40.01
N GLN A 205 -37.32 30.39 -40.89
CA GLN A 205 -37.01 31.10 -42.11
C GLN A 205 -38.19 30.89 -43.07
N ASP A 206 -39.06 31.90 -43.15
CA ASP A 206 -40.10 32.00 -44.19
C ASP A 206 -39.40 32.10 -45.55
N GLN A 207 -39.42 31.00 -46.30
CA GLN A 207 -39.16 31.04 -47.74
C GLN A 207 -40.38 31.65 -48.44
N ARG A 208 -40.26 32.92 -48.82
CA ARG A 208 -40.99 33.46 -49.98
C ARG A 208 -40.01 34.21 -50.88
N GLY A 209 -39.89 33.70 -52.11
CA GLY A 209 -39.07 34.27 -53.17
C GLY A 209 -39.81 35.30 -54.04
N ALA A 210 -39.10 35.71 -55.09
CA ALA A 210 -39.45 36.65 -56.17
C ALA A 210 -39.61 38.12 -55.69
N GLU A 211 -38.98 39.13 -56.27
CA GLU A 211 -38.48 39.35 -57.64
C GLU A 211 -37.06 39.96 -57.68
#